data_AF-X1KR33-F1
#
_entry.id   AF-X1KR33-F1
#
_cell.length_a   1.000
_cell.length_b   1.000
_cell.length_c   1.000
_cell.angle_alpha   90.00
_cell.angle_beta   90.00
_cell.angle_gamma   90.00
#
_symmetry.space_group_name_H-M   'P 1'
#
loop_
_entity.id
_entity.type
_entity.pdbx_description
1 polymer ?
#
loop_
_entity_poly.entity_id
_entity_poly.type
_entity_poly.pdbx_seq_one_letter_code
_entity_poly.pdbx_strand_id
1 'polypeptide(L)'
;YVGCGERGNEMADVLYSFRKLKDPATGRLLQEKEVFIANTSNMPVVAREASIFVGITLAEYFRDMGYDVLLVADSTSRWAEAMREIGGRLEEIPGEEGFPAYLGSRLSSFYERSG
;
A
#
# COMPACT_ATOMS: atom_id res chain seq x y z
N TYR A 1 -4.36 -3.54 -5.24
CA TYR A 1 -4.70 -3.21 -3.84
C TYR A 1 -3.49 -3.51 -2.95
N VAL A 2 -3.12 -2.59 -2.06
CA VAL A 2 -2.00 -2.75 -1.12
C VAL A 2 -2.54 -2.70 0.30
N GLY A 3 -2.60 -3.85 0.96
CA GLY A 3 -2.88 -3.99 2.38
C GLY A 3 -1.60 -3.78 3.20
N CYS A 4 -1.53 -2.69 3.95
CA CYS A 4 -0.36 -2.26 4.69
C CYS A 4 -0.67 -2.16 6.19
N GLY A 5 -0.16 -3.12 6.97
CA GLY A 5 -0.28 -3.12 8.43
C GLY A 5 -1.69 -3.43 8.95
N GLU A 6 -2.57 -3.96 8.10
CA GLU A 6 -3.95 -4.31 8.44
C GLU A 6 -4.06 -5.67 9.13
N ARG A 7 -5.21 -5.96 9.76
CA ARG A 7 -5.39 -7.25 10.44
C ARG A 7 -5.48 -8.37 9.41
N GLY A 8 -4.89 -9.53 9.72
CA GLY A 8 -4.90 -10.67 8.81
C GLY A 8 -6.30 -11.12 8.39
N ASN A 9 -7.27 -11.06 9.31
CA ASN A 9 -8.67 -11.39 9.01
C ASN A 9 -9.29 -10.39 8.02
N GLU A 10 -9.05 -9.08 8.20
CA GLU A 10 -9.54 -8.03 7.29
C GLU A 10 -8.96 -8.24 5.89
N MET A 11 -7.66 -8.55 5.79
CA MET A 11 -7.02 -8.86 4.51
C MET A 11 -7.56 -10.13 3.85
N ALA A 12 -7.83 -11.18 4.62
CA ALA A 12 -8.45 -12.39 4.12
C ALA A 12 -9.86 -12.14 3.59
N ASP A 13 -10.65 -11.33 4.30
CA ASP A 13 -12.01 -10.97 3.92
C ASP A 13 -12.05 -10.13 2.63
N VAL A 14 -11.16 -9.14 2.49
CA VAL A 14 -11.03 -8.35 1.25
C VAL A 14 -10.65 -9.26 0.08
N LEU A 15 -9.62 -10.10 0.27
CA LEU A 15 -9.17 -11.04 -0.77
C LEU A 15 -10.31 -11.98 -1.19
N TYR A 16 -11.05 -12.55 -0.24
CA TYR A 16 -12.15 -13.45 -0.52
C TYR A 16 -13.32 -12.76 -1.22
N SER A 17 -13.59 -11.49 -0.87
CA SER A 17 -14.61 -10.68 -1.53
C SER A 17 -14.25 -10.42 -2.98
N PHE A 18 -13.00 -10.06 -3.27
CA PHE A 18 -12.54 -9.77 -4.63
C PHE A 18 -12.61 -10.97 -5.56
N ARG A 19 -12.43 -12.20 -5.03
CA ARG A 19 -12.62 -13.45 -5.79
C ARG A 19 -14.06 -13.67 -6.28
N LYS A 20 -15.04 -12.98 -5.70
CA LYS A 20 -16.46 -13.11 -6.05
C LYS A 20 -16.96 -11.97 -6.94
N LEU A 21 -16.24 -10.85 -6.97
CA LEU A 21 -16.65 -9.68 -7.72
C LEU A 21 -16.38 -9.88 -9.21
N LYS A 22 -17.35 -9.44 -10.02
CA LYS A 22 -17.26 -9.44 -11.48
C LYS A 22 -17.19 -8.01 -11.97
N ASP A 23 -16.39 -7.81 -13.00
CA ASP A 23 -16.36 -6.58 -13.75
C ASP A 23 -17.73 -6.36 -14.44
N PRO A 24 -18.44 -5.26 -14.17
CA PRO A 24 -19.71 -4.96 -14.80
C PRO A 24 -19.64 -4.83 -16.33
N ALA A 25 -18.48 -4.42 -16.86
CA ALA A 25 -18.31 -4.18 -18.30
C ALA A 25 -18.04 -5.48 -19.08
N THR A 26 -17.31 -6.42 -18.48
CA THR A 26 -16.85 -7.65 -19.17
C THR A 26 -17.51 -8.94 -18.67
N GLY A 27 -18.11 -8.92 -17.48
CA GLY A 27 -18.64 -10.09 -16.80
C GLY A 27 -17.57 -11.06 -16.26
N ARG A 28 -16.28 -10.76 -16.46
CA ARG A 28 -15.13 -11.54 -15.96
C ARG A 28 -14.86 -11.24 -14.49
N LEU A 29 -14.10 -12.11 -13.82
CA LEU A 29 -13.75 -11.90 -12.41
C LEU A 29 -12.76 -10.74 -12.28
N LEU A 30 -12.94 -9.88 -11.28
CA LEU A 30 -12.00 -8.77 -11.02
C LEU A 30 -10.57 -9.28 -10.76
N GLN A 31 -10.44 -10.46 -10.15
CA GLN A 31 -9.15 -11.11 -9.88
C GLN A 31 -8.28 -11.26 -11.14
N GLU A 32 -8.86 -11.34 -12.34
CA GLU A 32 -8.08 -11.49 -13.59
C GLU A 32 -7.26 -10.23 -13.94
N LYS A 33 -7.60 -9.07 -13.40
CA LYS A 33 -6.95 -7.79 -13.68
C LYS A 33 -6.45 -7.07 -12.42
N GLU A 34 -6.31 -7.81 -11.32
CA GLU A 34 -5.97 -7.25 -10.02
C GLU A 34 -4.63 -7.79 -9.51
N VAL A 35 -3.83 -6.90 -8.93
CA VAL A 35 -2.68 -7.26 -8.09
C VAL A 35 -3.01 -6.97 -6.63
N PHE A 36 -2.93 -8.00 -5.78
CA PHE A 36 -3.13 -7.88 -4.34
C PHE A 36 -1.80 -8.04 -3.59
N ILE A 37 -1.37 -7.00 -2.88
CA ILE A 37 -0.18 -7.02 -2.01
C ILE A 37 -0.67 -7.00 -0.57
N ALA A 38 -0.24 -7.98 0.21
CA ALA A 38 -0.65 -8.12 1.61
C ALA A 38 0.56 -8.07 2.53
N ASN A 39 0.58 -7.10 3.44
CA ASN A 39 1.48 -7.10 4.57
C ASN A 39 0.66 -6.81 5.85
N THR A 40 0.45 -7.83 6.68
CA THR A 40 -0.42 -7.73 7.85
C THR A 40 0.28 -7.06 9.03
N SER A 41 -0.49 -6.67 10.05
CA SER A 41 0.01 -5.97 11.24
C SER A 41 1.09 -6.73 12.01
N ASN A 42 1.10 -8.06 11.96
CA ASN A 42 2.11 -8.89 12.62
C ASN A 42 3.30 -9.27 11.71
N MET A 43 3.30 -8.86 10.45
CA MET A 43 4.44 -9.05 9.54
C MET A 43 5.50 -7.94 9.73
N PRO A 44 6.73 -8.13 9.20
CA PRO A 44 7.83 -7.19 9.40
C PRO A 44 7.46 -5.74 9.05
N VAL A 45 7.86 -4.82 9.94
CA VAL A 45 7.53 -3.39 9.82
C VAL A 45 8.15 -2.77 8.57
N VAL A 46 9.40 -3.15 8.25
CA VAL A 46 10.08 -2.72 7.00
C VAL A 46 9.31 -3.18 5.76
N ALA A 47 8.65 -4.34 5.81
CA ALA A 47 7.83 -4.81 4.70
C ALA A 47 6.55 -3.98 4.49
N ARG A 48 6.12 -3.19 5.50
CA ARG A 48 4.97 -2.27 5.37
C ARG A 48 5.32 -1.09 4.48
N GLU A 49 6.51 -0.52 4.67
CA GLU A 49 6.99 0.52 3.78
C GLU A 49 7.26 -0.03 2.37
N ALA A 50 7.87 -1.21 2.28
CA ALA A 50 8.14 -1.85 1.01
C ALA A 50 6.85 -2.16 0.21
N SER A 51 5.77 -2.59 0.88
CA SER A 51 4.52 -2.95 0.18
C SER A 51 3.91 -1.78 -0.59
N ILE A 52 3.97 -0.57 -0.03
CA ILE A 52 3.52 0.67 -0.67
C ILE A 52 4.32 0.94 -1.93
N PHE A 53 5.66 0.91 -1.84
CA PHE A 53 6.53 1.18 -2.99
C PHE A 53 6.45 0.12 -4.08
N VAL A 54 6.32 -1.16 -3.71
CA VAL A 54 6.10 -2.24 -4.68
C VAL A 54 4.78 -2.03 -5.41
N GLY A 55 3.72 -1.66 -4.68
CA GLY A 55 2.40 -1.39 -5.27
C GLY A 55 2.42 -0.31 -6.33
N ILE A 56 2.99 0.87 -6.02
CA ILE A 56 3.03 1.98 -6.97
C ILE A 56 3.96 1.68 -8.15
N THR A 57 5.06 0.97 -7.94
CA THR A 57 5.97 0.59 -9.03
C THR A 57 5.30 -0.39 -10.00
N LEU A 58 4.49 -1.33 -9.50
CA LEU A 58 3.66 -2.19 -10.36
C LEU A 58 2.57 -1.38 -11.08
N ALA A 59 1.97 -0.40 -10.40
CA ALA A 59 0.98 0.46 -11.03
C ALA A 59 1.57 1.28 -12.18
N GLU A 60 2.75 1.86 -12.00
CA GLU A 60 3.48 2.56 -13.06
C GLU A 60 3.83 1.63 -14.21
N TYR A 61 4.25 0.39 -13.94
CA TYR A 61 4.53 -0.58 -14.99
C TYR A 61 3.33 -0.83 -15.91
N PHE A 62 2.13 -0.99 -15.35
CA PHE A 62 0.91 -1.13 -16.15
C PHE A 62 0.47 0.18 -16.81
N ARG A 63 0.68 1.33 -16.15
CA ARG A 63 0.46 2.65 -16.76
C ARG A 63 1.35 2.84 -18.00
N ASP A 64 2.61 2.45 -17.93
CA ASP A 64 3.58 2.58 -19.03
C ASP A 64 3.23 1.68 -20.23
N MET A 65 2.40 0.64 -20.03
CA MET A 65 1.78 -0.14 -21.11
C MET A 65 0.56 0.54 -21.75
N GLY A 66 0.13 1.69 -21.24
CA GLY A 66 -1.05 2.44 -21.69
C GLY A 66 -2.36 2.04 -21.00
N TYR A 67 -2.31 1.36 -19.84
CA TYR A 67 -3.52 1.04 -19.07
C TYR A 67 -3.86 2.12 -18.04
N ASP A 68 -5.14 2.33 -17.78
CA ASP A 68 -5.61 3.06 -16.62
C ASP A 68 -5.54 2.18 -15.37
N VAL A 69 -4.79 2.62 -14.36
CA VAL A 69 -4.54 1.81 -13.15
C VAL A 69 -5.10 2.50 -11.92
N LEU A 70 -5.85 1.73 -11.12
CA LEU A 70 -6.28 2.14 -9.79
C LEU A 70 -5.40 1.48 -8.72
N LEU A 71 -4.68 2.30 -7.95
CA LEU A 71 -3.97 1.87 -6.77
C LEU A 71 -4.72 2.30 -5.50
N VAL A 72 -4.98 1.34 -4.62
CA VAL A 72 -5.54 1.56 -3.29
C VAL A 72 -4.49 1.15 -2.27
N ALA A 73 -4.09 2.06 -1.38
CA ALA A 73 -3.18 1.82 -0.28
C ALA A 73 -3.94 1.90 1.06
N ASP A 74 -4.10 0.75 1.71
CA ASP A 74 -4.94 0.58 2.88
C ASP A 74 -4.13 -0.09 4.03
N SER A 75 -3.65 0.63 5.05
CA SER A 75 -3.80 2.07 5.27
C SER A 75 -2.47 2.82 5.25
N THR A 76 -2.51 4.05 4.73
CA THR A 76 -1.36 4.97 4.71
C THR A 76 -0.97 5.43 6.11
N SER A 77 -1.91 5.42 7.08
CA SER A 77 -1.61 5.68 8.49
C SER A 77 -0.71 4.60 9.09
N ARG A 78 -0.97 3.31 8.79
CA ARG A 78 -0.10 2.20 9.24
C ARG A 78 1.26 2.22 8.57
N TRP A 79 1.34 2.74 7.36
CA TRP A 79 2.62 3.04 6.71
C TRP A 79 3.38 4.16 7.45
N ALA A 80 2.71 5.25 7.83
CA ALA A 80 3.32 6.32 8.63
C ALA A 80 3.82 5.82 10.00
N GLU A 81 3.03 4.99 10.68
CA GLU A 81 3.46 4.34 11.92
C GLU A 81 4.68 3.43 11.73
N ALA A 82 4.76 2.73 10.59
CA ALA A 82 5.93 1.91 10.26
C ALA A 82 7.19 2.78 10.10
N MET A 83 7.09 3.92 9.41
CA MET A 83 8.18 4.89 9.29
C MET A 83 8.59 5.44 10.67
N ARG A 84 7.63 5.72 11.55
CA ARG A 84 7.90 6.13 12.94
C ARG A 84 8.67 5.06 13.72
N GLU A 85 8.27 3.81 13.63
CA GLU A 85 8.95 2.71 14.33
C GLU A 85 10.36 2.48 13.78
N ILE A 86 10.55 2.58 12.47
CA ILE A 86 11.86 2.46 11.82
C ILE A 86 12.77 3.61 12.26
N GLY A 87 12.31 4.86 12.17
CA GLY A 87 13.09 6.03 12.59
C GLY A 87 13.47 5.97 14.07
N GLY A 88 12.55 5.51 14.93
CA GLY A 88 12.84 5.30 16.36
C GLY A 88 13.93 4.26 16.62
N ARG A 89 13.98 3.17 15.84
CA ARG A 89 15.05 2.15 15.93
C ARG A 89 16.39 2.64 15.38
N LEU A 90 16.37 3.59 14.45
CA LEU A 90 17.56 4.25 13.91
C LEU A 90 18.05 5.40 14.79
N GLU A 91 17.39 5.66 15.92
CA GLU A 91 17.68 6.78 16.83
C GLU A 91 17.62 8.15 16.12
N GLU A 92 16.73 8.27 15.13
CA GLU A 92 16.50 9.55 14.47
C GLU A 92 15.82 10.55 15.40
N ILE A 93 16.10 11.84 15.17
CA ILE A 93 15.44 12.91 15.93
C ILE A 93 13.96 12.93 15.52
N PRO A 94 13.02 12.70 16.45
CA PRO A 94 11.60 12.69 16.12
C PRO A 94 11.12 14.10 15.75
N GLY A 95 10.29 14.18 14.71
CA GLY A 95 9.51 15.36 14.36
C GLY A 95 8.19 15.43 15.15
N GLU A 96 7.17 16.03 14.53
CA GLU A 96 5.84 16.15 15.14
C GLU A 96 5.24 14.78 15.48
N GLU A 97 4.63 14.67 16.67
CA GLU A 97 3.99 13.45 17.21
C GLU A 97 4.87 12.18 17.18
N GLY A 98 6.19 12.35 17.11
CA GLY A 98 7.16 11.26 17.06
C GLY A 98 7.41 10.72 15.65
N PHE A 99 6.75 11.22 14.61
CA PHE A 99 7.01 10.81 13.23
C PHE A 99 8.36 11.35 12.73
N PRO A 100 9.01 10.67 11.76
CA PRO A 100 10.25 11.19 11.19
C PRO A 100 10.01 12.49 10.45
N ALA A 101 11.00 13.39 10.47
CA ALA A 101 10.91 14.70 9.81
C ALA A 101 10.62 14.61 8.30
N TYR A 102 10.97 13.48 7.67
CA TYR A 102 10.74 13.25 6.24
C TYR A 102 9.33 12.75 5.89
N LEU A 103 8.42 12.52 6.86
CA LEU A 103 7.08 11.97 6.61
C LEU A 103 6.33 12.72 5.50
N GLY A 104 6.25 14.06 5.59
CA GLY A 104 5.54 14.88 4.60
C GLY A 104 6.15 14.77 3.21
N SER A 105 7.48 14.82 3.10
CA SER A 105 8.19 14.67 1.82
C SER A 105 8.01 13.28 1.21
N ARG A 106 7.95 12.23 2.03
CA ARG A 106 7.71 10.85 1.57
C ARG A 106 6.30 10.67 1.04
N LEU A 107 5.29 11.18 1.74
CA LEU A 107 3.90 11.13 1.28
C LEU A 107 3.72 11.91 -0.02
N SER A 108 4.26 13.13 -0.10
CA SER A 108 4.22 13.93 -1.32
C SER A 108 4.88 13.21 -2.49
N SER A 109 6.12 12.71 -2.31
CA SER A 109 6.82 11.95 -3.36
C SER A 109 6.06 10.70 -3.81
N PHE A 110 5.30 10.06 -2.92
CA PHE A 110 4.46 8.91 -3.27
C PHE A 110 3.24 9.34 -4.11
N TYR A 111 2.52 10.38 -3.71
CA TYR A 111 1.34 10.84 -4.44
C TYR A 111 1.69 11.52 -5.78
N GLU A 112 2.84 12.20 -5.89
CA GLU A 112 3.32 12.78 -7.15
C GLU A 112 3.65 11.74 -8.23
N ARG A 113 3.78 10.46 -7.86
CA ARG A 113 3.91 9.36 -8.83
C ARG A 113 2.59 8.97 -9.47
N SER A 114 1.47 9.38 -8.89
CA SER A 114 0.16 9.23 -9.50
C SER A 114 -0.07 10.32 -10.55
N GLY A 115 -0.75 9.96 -11.63
CA GLY A 115 -0.83 10.79 -12.83
C GLY A 115 -0.44 10.00 -14.07
#